data_AF-A0A950UC86-F1
#
_entry.id   AF-A0A950UC86-F1
#
_cell.length_a   1.000
_cell.length_b   1.000
_cell.length_c   1.000
_cell.angle_alpha   90.00
_cell.angle_beta   90.00
_cell.angle_gamma   90.00
#
_symmetry.space_group_name_H-M   'P 1'
#
loop_
_entity.id
_entity.type
_entity.pdbx_description
1 polymer ?
#
loop_
_entity_poly.entity_id
_entity_poly.type
_entity_poly.pdbx_seq_one_letter_code
_entity_poly.pdbx_strand_id
1 'polypeptide(L)'
;LLGAGEIAAFYGGLATLFIALVSPLDTVAEQLFWIHMIQHLLLLLIAAPLLVLGRPAIVFLWGFSRYGRRRVGRLWTALGLHRAIEGLMHPLLAWVLFCGVFVLWHFPGPYQAALRNEDLHTLEHVSFLLTALMFWSIVIEPSGRRRLAYGPTMVFVVTAAVLSGLPGALIALAPRPLYPAHAEGAAAWGLTLLQDQQLAGIVMWIPGGFVYLAAVAFVFLKWLQPGETRRRHLVRRAVLPALLLCAMPLLLDGCDDSHAQNSAGDEPKRGARLIRSFGCGTCHVVPGIGDANGHVGPPLTQIGRRIYIAGLLRNTPDNLVAWIRHPQSVVPGNAMPEMGISEADARAIAAYLATLR
;
A
#
# COMPACT_ATOMS: atom_id res chain seq x y z
N LEU A 1 -9.90 -17.66 -4.62
CA LEU A 1 -10.68 -16.83 -5.55
C LEU A 1 -10.12 -15.43 -5.45
N LEU A 2 -9.76 -14.81 -6.58
CA LEU A 2 -9.36 -13.41 -6.58
C LEU A 2 -10.53 -12.56 -6.07
N GLY A 3 -10.26 -11.50 -5.31
CA GLY A 3 -11.29 -10.53 -4.97
C GLY A 3 -11.68 -9.69 -6.18
N ALA A 4 -12.81 -9.00 -6.08
CA ALA A 4 -13.27 -8.07 -7.11
C ALA A 4 -12.24 -6.95 -7.38
N GLY A 5 -11.44 -6.57 -6.36
CA GLY A 5 -10.39 -5.56 -6.49
C GLY A 5 -9.24 -5.99 -7.39
N GLU A 6 -8.75 -7.23 -7.27
CA GLU A 6 -7.69 -7.73 -8.16
C GLU A 6 -8.17 -7.85 -9.61
N ILE A 7 -9.42 -8.28 -9.82
CA ILE A 7 -10.02 -8.37 -11.16
C ILE A 7 -10.13 -6.97 -11.78
N ALA A 8 -10.64 -5.99 -11.02
CA ALA A 8 -10.75 -4.60 -11.47
C ALA A 8 -9.38 -4.00 -11.78
N ALA A 9 -8.35 -4.26 -10.97
CA ALA A 9 -6.99 -3.81 -11.23
C ALA A 9 -6.41 -4.41 -12.51
N PHE A 10 -6.61 -5.72 -12.73
CA PHE A 10 -6.13 -6.38 -13.95
C PHE A 10 -6.77 -5.78 -15.21
N TYR A 11 -8.11 -5.68 -15.25
CA TYR A 11 -8.81 -5.10 -16.40
C TYR A 11 -8.52 -3.61 -16.54
N GLY A 12 -8.34 -2.88 -15.43
CA GLY A 12 -7.88 -1.49 -15.46
C GLY A 12 -6.52 -1.36 -16.13
N GLY A 13 -5.56 -2.21 -15.76
CA GLY A 13 -4.23 -2.24 -16.39
C GLY A 13 -4.30 -2.56 -17.88
N LEU A 14 -5.10 -3.56 -18.29
CA LEU A 14 -5.33 -3.88 -19.70
C LEU A 14 -6.01 -2.73 -20.47
N ALA A 15 -7.00 -2.08 -19.87
CA ALA A 15 -7.66 -0.92 -20.47
C ALA A 15 -6.68 0.24 -20.64
N THR A 16 -5.80 0.49 -19.67
CA THR A 16 -4.74 1.49 -19.79
C THR A 16 -3.77 1.15 -20.93
N LEU A 17 -3.35 -0.11 -21.07
CA LEU A 17 -2.51 -0.53 -22.20
C LEU A 17 -3.22 -0.31 -23.54
N PHE A 18 -4.50 -0.66 -23.64
CA PHE A 18 -5.29 -0.44 -24.85
C PHE A 18 -5.41 1.05 -25.18
N ILE A 19 -5.69 1.90 -24.19
CA ILE A 19 -5.74 3.35 -24.36
C ILE A 19 -4.37 3.87 -24.83
N ALA A 20 -3.28 3.39 -24.23
CA ALA A 20 -1.94 3.87 -24.54
C ALA A 20 -1.45 3.43 -25.93
N LEU A 21 -1.74 2.21 -26.38
CA LEU A 21 -1.10 1.58 -27.54
C LEU A 21 -2.01 1.31 -28.74
N VAL A 22 -3.33 1.42 -28.58
CA VAL A 22 -4.30 1.06 -29.64
C VAL A 22 -5.28 2.19 -29.94
N SER A 23 -5.51 3.08 -28.98
CA SER A 23 -6.40 4.21 -29.19
C SER A 23 -5.75 5.30 -30.08
N PRO A 24 -6.54 6.29 -30.56
CA PRO A 24 -5.98 7.42 -31.30
C PRO A 24 -4.86 8.18 -30.57
N LEU A 25 -4.71 7.98 -29.25
CA LEU A 25 -3.59 8.51 -28.49
C LEU A 25 -2.24 8.12 -29.09
N ASP A 26 -2.08 6.89 -29.58
CA ASP A 26 -0.84 6.40 -30.19
C ASP A 26 -0.48 7.21 -31.46
N THR A 27 -1.47 7.43 -32.33
CA THR A 27 -1.28 8.24 -33.55
C THR A 27 -0.98 9.72 -33.26
N VAL A 28 -1.50 10.26 -32.15
CA VAL A 28 -1.23 11.64 -31.73
C VAL A 28 0.11 11.75 -31.00
N ALA A 29 0.54 10.68 -30.31
CA ALA A 29 1.84 10.60 -29.67
C ALA A 29 2.99 10.66 -30.68
N GLU A 30 2.81 10.13 -31.89
CA GLU A 30 3.81 10.30 -32.96
C GLU A 30 3.98 11.76 -33.39
N GLN A 31 2.94 12.58 -33.25
CA GLN A 31 2.93 13.98 -33.67
C GLN A 31 3.43 14.92 -32.56
N LEU A 32 3.00 14.68 -31.32
CA LEU A 32 3.21 15.58 -30.19
C LEU A 32 4.06 14.94 -29.10
N PHE A 33 5.16 15.61 -28.75
CA PHE A 33 6.09 15.09 -27.76
C PHE A 33 5.44 14.96 -26.36
N TRP A 34 4.58 15.91 -25.98
CA TRP A 34 3.92 15.83 -24.67
C TRP A 34 2.88 14.70 -24.58
N ILE A 35 2.20 14.36 -25.68
CA ILE A 35 1.28 13.21 -25.73
C ILE A 35 2.08 11.91 -25.71
N HIS A 36 3.23 11.86 -26.39
CA HIS A 36 4.15 10.74 -26.29
C HIS A 36 4.62 10.49 -24.84
N MET A 37 4.93 11.56 -24.09
CA MET A 37 5.24 11.42 -22.65
C MET A 37 4.05 10.87 -21.86
N ILE A 38 2.80 11.22 -22.20
CA ILE A 38 1.61 10.62 -21.57
C ILE A 38 1.57 9.12 -21.82
N GLN A 39 1.85 8.66 -23.05
CA GLN A 39 1.91 7.24 -23.38
C GLN A 39 2.92 6.51 -22.49
N HIS A 40 4.13 7.05 -22.33
CA HIS A 40 5.12 6.50 -21.41
C HIS A 40 4.60 6.46 -19.96
N LEU A 41 4.06 7.57 -19.42
CA LEU A 41 3.52 7.59 -18.05
C LEU A 41 2.40 6.57 -17.83
N LEU A 42 1.51 6.39 -18.82
CA LEU A 42 0.43 5.40 -18.75
C LEU A 42 1.01 3.98 -18.66
N LEU A 43 2.03 3.65 -19.46
CA LEU A 43 2.68 2.34 -19.41
C LEU A 43 3.39 2.09 -18.06
N LEU A 44 4.25 3.04 -17.64
CA LEU A 44 5.13 2.84 -16.48
C LEU A 44 4.40 3.00 -15.14
N LEU A 45 3.53 4.00 -15.01
CA LEU A 45 3.02 4.45 -13.70
C LEU A 45 1.56 4.05 -13.44
N ILE A 46 0.82 3.64 -14.47
CA ILE A 46 -0.59 3.26 -14.34
C ILE A 46 -0.79 1.79 -14.72
N ALA A 47 -0.48 1.39 -15.96
CA ALA A 47 -0.70 0.04 -16.44
C ALA A 47 0.12 -1.00 -15.65
N ALA A 48 1.43 -0.80 -15.52
CA ALA A 48 2.30 -1.74 -14.80
C ALA A 48 1.87 -2.01 -13.34
N PRO A 49 1.64 -1.01 -12.47
CA PRO A 49 1.22 -1.29 -11.09
C PRO A 49 -0.18 -1.92 -11.02
N LEU A 50 -1.12 -1.53 -11.88
CA LEU A 50 -2.45 -2.15 -11.95
C LEU A 50 -2.38 -3.63 -12.36
N LEU A 51 -1.54 -3.96 -13.35
CA LEU A 51 -1.29 -5.34 -13.77
C LEU A 51 -0.64 -6.17 -12.67
N VAL A 52 0.30 -5.59 -11.91
CA VAL A 52 0.91 -6.25 -10.74
C VAL A 52 -0.15 -6.49 -9.65
N LEU A 53 -0.98 -5.50 -9.34
CA LEU A 53 -2.09 -5.63 -8.38
C LEU A 53 -3.11 -6.71 -8.77
N GLY A 54 -3.28 -6.96 -10.07
CA GLY A 54 -4.16 -8.02 -10.58
C GLY A 54 -3.67 -9.46 -10.32
N ARG A 55 -2.40 -9.63 -9.95
CA ARG A 55 -1.75 -10.94 -9.66
C ARG A 55 -1.98 -12.00 -10.76
N PRO A 56 -1.81 -11.67 -12.05
CA PRO A 56 -2.18 -12.55 -13.17
C PRO A 56 -1.44 -13.89 -13.16
N ALA A 57 -0.19 -13.92 -12.68
CA ALA A 57 0.60 -15.15 -12.59
C ALA A 57 -0.07 -16.24 -11.74
N ILE A 58 -0.80 -15.86 -10.69
CA ILE A 58 -1.54 -16.81 -9.84
C ILE A 58 -2.70 -17.41 -10.64
N VAL A 59 -3.38 -16.61 -11.46
CA VAL A 59 -4.51 -17.04 -12.29
C VAL A 59 -4.06 -18.01 -13.37
N PHE A 60 -2.99 -17.67 -14.10
CA PHE A 60 -2.43 -18.53 -15.14
C PHE A 60 -1.99 -19.89 -14.59
N LEU A 61 -1.37 -19.92 -13.41
CA LEU A 61 -1.01 -21.16 -12.73
C LEU A 61 -2.23 -21.99 -12.30
N TRP A 62 -3.35 -21.35 -11.97
CA TRP A 62 -4.60 -22.02 -11.60
C TRP A 62 -5.38 -22.55 -12.79
N GLY A 63 -5.10 -22.08 -14.02
CA GLY A 63 -5.61 -22.65 -15.26
C GLY A 63 -5.12 -24.08 -15.53
N PHE A 64 -4.01 -24.50 -14.92
CA PHE A 64 -3.50 -25.87 -15.03
C PHE A 64 -4.11 -26.83 -14.00
N SER A 65 -4.36 -28.09 -14.42
CA SER A 65 -4.74 -29.18 -13.51
C SER A 65 -3.72 -29.35 -12.38
N ARG A 66 -4.12 -29.93 -11.24
CA ARG A 66 -3.18 -30.17 -10.11
C ARG A 66 -1.94 -30.96 -10.54
N TYR A 67 -2.09 -31.86 -11.50
CA TYR A 67 -1.00 -32.62 -12.09
C TYR A 67 -0.08 -31.76 -12.98
N GLY A 68 -0.68 -30.92 -13.83
CA GLY A 68 0.03 -29.96 -14.67
C GLY A 68 0.88 -28.99 -13.82
N ARG A 69 0.30 -28.41 -12.77
CA ARG A 69 1.01 -27.53 -11.82
C ARG A 69 2.24 -28.20 -11.20
N ARG A 70 2.13 -29.45 -10.77
CA ARG A 70 3.26 -30.20 -10.18
C ARG A 70 4.33 -30.55 -11.22
N ARG A 71 3.96 -30.85 -12.48
CA ARG A 71 4.92 -31.10 -13.55
C ARG A 71 5.66 -29.82 -13.95
N VAL A 72 4.94 -28.73 -14.21
CA VAL A 72 5.53 -27.42 -14.51
C VAL A 72 6.43 -26.98 -13.37
N GLY A 73 5.94 -27.08 -12.12
CA GLY A 73 6.73 -26.78 -10.93
C GLY A 73 8.03 -27.59 -10.87
N ARG A 74 7.99 -28.92 -11.06
CA ARG A 74 9.20 -29.77 -11.04
C ARG A 74 10.18 -29.43 -12.16
N LEU A 75 9.69 -29.18 -13.38
CA LEU A 75 10.53 -28.78 -14.51
C LEU A 75 11.18 -27.42 -14.24
N TRP A 76 10.41 -26.49 -13.69
CA TRP A 76 10.87 -25.16 -13.30
C TRP A 76 11.96 -25.20 -12.22
N THR A 77 11.84 -26.10 -11.24
CA THR A 77 12.90 -26.31 -10.24
C THR A 77 14.12 -26.99 -10.85
N ALA A 78 13.92 -28.02 -11.68
CA ALA A 78 14.99 -28.79 -12.32
C ALA A 78 15.85 -27.94 -13.27
N LEU A 79 15.22 -27.06 -14.07
CA LEU A 79 15.91 -26.12 -14.95
C LEU A 79 16.55 -24.93 -14.20
N GLY A 80 16.36 -24.83 -12.88
CA GLY A 80 16.91 -23.72 -12.09
C GLY A 80 16.25 -22.36 -12.37
N LEU A 81 15.14 -22.33 -13.11
CA LEU A 81 14.50 -21.09 -13.58
C LEU A 81 14.04 -20.19 -12.42
N HIS A 82 13.66 -20.78 -11.29
CA HIS A 82 13.37 -20.05 -10.05
C HIS A 82 14.56 -19.21 -9.55
N ARG A 83 15.79 -19.74 -9.56
CA ARG A 83 16.99 -19.00 -9.14
C ARG A 83 17.34 -17.89 -10.11
N ALA A 84 17.19 -18.14 -11.41
CA ALA A 84 17.41 -17.12 -12.44
C ALA A 84 16.42 -15.95 -12.29
N ILE A 85 15.14 -16.24 -12.09
CA ILE A 85 14.11 -15.21 -11.87
C ILE A 85 14.30 -14.50 -10.53
N GLU A 86 14.70 -15.20 -9.47
CA GLU A 86 15.05 -14.56 -8.20
C GLU A 86 16.22 -13.59 -8.34
N GLY A 87 17.26 -13.95 -9.10
CA GLY A 87 18.38 -13.06 -9.40
C GLY A 87 17.98 -11.89 -10.28
N LEU A 88 17.18 -12.12 -11.32
CA LEU A 88 16.66 -11.07 -12.20
C LEU A 88 15.78 -10.08 -11.43
N MET A 89 15.00 -10.57 -10.47
CA MET A 89 14.11 -9.77 -9.63
C MET A 89 14.81 -9.25 -8.36
N HIS A 90 16.14 -9.19 -8.34
CA HIS A 90 16.87 -8.58 -7.25
C HIS A 90 16.57 -7.07 -7.21
N PRO A 91 16.26 -6.47 -6.04
CA PRO A 91 15.84 -5.07 -5.96
C PRO A 91 16.79 -4.09 -6.62
N LEU A 92 18.09 -4.18 -6.35
CA LEU A 92 19.06 -3.28 -6.98
C LEU A 92 19.06 -3.40 -8.51
N LEU A 93 18.93 -4.62 -9.05
CA LEU A 93 18.91 -4.84 -10.49
C LEU A 93 17.64 -4.28 -11.11
N ALA A 94 16.47 -4.54 -10.51
CA ALA A 94 15.21 -3.98 -10.97
C ALA A 94 15.22 -2.43 -10.94
N TRP A 95 15.81 -1.83 -9.91
CA TRP A 95 16.00 -0.39 -9.81
C TRP A 95 16.90 0.16 -10.91
N VAL A 96 18.08 -0.45 -11.12
CA VAL A 96 19.05 -0.03 -12.14
C VAL A 96 18.46 -0.16 -13.54
N LEU A 97 17.76 -1.27 -13.83
CA LEU A 97 17.10 -1.46 -15.12
C LEU A 97 15.97 -0.45 -15.33
N PHE A 98 15.10 -0.25 -14.34
CA PHE A 98 13.99 0.70 -14.45
C PHE A 98 14.49 2.13 -14.68
N CYS A 99 15.37 2.63 -13.82
CA CYS A 99 15.92 3.98 -13.95
C CYS A 99 16.83 4.13 -15.17
N GLY A 100 17.64 3.11 -15.48
CA GLY A 100 18.57 3.12 -16.60
C GLY A 100 17.86 3.14 -17.94
N VAL A 101 16.85 2.28 -18.13
CA VAL A 101 15.99 2.28 -19.32
C VAL A 101 15.24 3.61 -19.43
N PHE A 102 14.69 4.12 -18.32
CA PHE A 102 14.07 5.44 -18.30
C PHE A 102 15.02 6.53 -18.81
N VAL A 103 16.19 6.67 -18.20
CA VAL A 103 17.14 7.72 -18.59
C VAL A 103 17.65 7.53 -20.02
N LEU A 104 17.94 6.28 -20.43
CA LEU A 104 18.45 5.96 -21.76
C LEU A 104 17.54 6.48 -22.88
N TRP A 105 16.26 6.15 -22.81
CA TRP A 105 15.29 6.52 -23.84
C TRP A 105 14.93 8.00 -23.85
N HIS A 106 15.18 8.71 -22.75
CA HIS A 106 15.03 10.17 -22.68
C HIS A 106 16.34 10.91 -23.02
N PHE A 107 17.35 10.23 -23.57
CA PHE A 107 18.43 10.91 -24.27
C PHE A 107 18.01 11.23 -25.71
N PRO A 108 18.34 12.41 -26.26
CA PRO A 108 17.94 12.80 -27.62
C PRO A 108 18.33 11.82 -28.72
N GLY A 109 19.48 11.14 -28.60
CA GLY A 109 19.96 10.18 -29.60
C GLY A 109 19.08 8.93 -29.71
N PRO A 110 19.00 8.09 -28.66
CA PRO A 110 18.14 6.91 -28.62
C PRO A 110 16.67 7.23 -28.92
N TYR A 111 16.15 8.31 -28.33
CA TYR A 111 14.78 8.77 -28.56
C TYR A 111 14.48 9.00 -30.05
N GLN A 112 15.31 9.81 -30.70
CA GLN A 112 15.12 10.10 -32.13
C GLN A 112 15.36 8.88 -33.02
N ALA A 113 16.16 7.91 -32.57
CA ALA A 113 16.34 6.65 -33.29
C ALA A 113 15.06 5.79 -33.21
N ALA A 114 14.38 5.76 -32.06
CA ALA A 114 13.11 5.08 -31.89
C ALA A 114 12.03 5.67 -32.82
N LEU A 115 11.91 6.99 -32.90
CA LEU A 115 10.94 7.64 -33.81
C LEU A 115 11.16 7.35 -35.30
N ARG A 116 12.39 6.95 -35.70
CA ARG A 116 12.72 6.61 -37.09
C ARG A 116 12.59 5.12 -37.40
N ASN A 117 12.46 4.27 -36.37
CA ASN A 117 12.45 2.83 -36.54
C ASN A 117 11.44 2.18 -35.57
N GLU A 118 10.38 1.63 -36.14
CA GLU A 118 9.28 0.99 -35.42
C GLU A 118 9.73 -0.16 -34.51
N ASP A 119 10.77 -0.92 -34.88
CA ASP A 119 11.32 -1.99 -34.05
C ASP A 119 11.98 -1.42 -32.78
N LEU A 120 12.69 -0.28 -32.91
CA LEU A 120 13.30 0.40 -31.77
C LEU A 120 12.25 1.07 -30.88
N HIS A 121 11.20 1.65 -31.46
CA HIS A 121 10.06 2.19 -30.73
C HIS A 121 9.31 1.09 -29.96
N THR A 122 9.12 -0.08 -30.58
CA THR A 122 8.55 -1.25 -29.91
C THR A 122 9.45 -1.72 -28.78
N LEU A 123 10.76 -1.78 -29.00
CA LEU A 123 11.74 -2.15 -27.98
C LEU A 123 11.72 -1.17 -26.79
N GLU A 124 11.60 0.12 -27.05
CA GLU A 124 11.42 1.17 -26.04
C GLU A 124 10.19 0.88 -25.17
N HIS A 125 9.00 0.77 -25.77
CA HIS A 125 7.76 0.48 -25.05
C HIS A 125 7.81 -0.85 -24.26
N VAL A 126 8.32 -1.91 -24.87
CA VAL A 126 8.48 -3.22 -24.21
C VAL A 126 9.45 -3.11 -23.04
N SER A 127 10.58 -2.43 -23.21
CA SER A 127 11.56 -2.25 -22.14
C SER A 127 11.00 -1.44 -20.96
N PHE A 128 10.21 -0.40 -21.23
CA PHE A 128 9.49 0.35 -20.20
C PHE A 128 8.50 -0.52 -19.44
N LEU A 129 7.62 -1.23 -20.15
CA LEU A 129 6.61 -2.05 -19.50
C LEU A 129 7.25 -3.16 -18.66
N LEU A 130 8.24 -3.89 -19.20
CA LEU A 130 8.89 -4.98 -18.50
C LEU A 130 9.62 -4.51 -17.24
N THR A 131 10.42 -3.45 -17.34
CA THR A 131 11.15 -2.92 -16.18
C THR A 131 10.21 -2.29 -15.15
N ALA A 132 9.11 -1.66 -15.57
CA ALA A 132 8.08 -1.15 -14.67
C ALA A 132 7.36 -2.29 -13.93
N LEU A 133 7.01 -3.38 -14.62
CA LEU A 133 6.43 -4.57 -13.98
C LEU A 133 7.39 -5.14 -12.93
N MET A 134 8.70 -5.20 -13.23
CA MET A 134 9.72 -5.61 -12.26
C MET A 134 9.74 -4.67 -11.05
N PHE A 135 9.85 -3.36 -11.26
CA PHE A 135 9.89 -2.35 -10.20
C PHE A 135 8.65 -2.43 -9.29
N TRP A 136 7.45 -2.39 -9.87
CA TRP A 136 6.21 -2.40 -9.11
C TRP A 136 5.95 -3.74 -8.42
N SER A 137 6.44 -4.86 -8.95
CA SER A 137 6.36 -6.16 -8.27
C SER A 137 7.10 -6.17 -6.93
N ILE A 138 8.21 -5.43 -6.82
CA ILE A 138 8.98 -5.30 -5.58
C ILE A 138 8.28 -4.39 -4.58
N VAL A 139 7.63 -3.32 -5.06
CA VAL A 139 6.91 -2.35 -4.22
C VAL A 139 5.58 -2.91 -3.69
N ILE A 140 4.80 -3.57 -4.54
CA ILE A 140 3.40 -3.95 -4.26
C ILE A 140 3.28 -5.36 -3.69
N GLU A 141 3.95 -6.34 -4.29
CA GLU A 141 3.83 -7.76 -3.91
C GLU A 141 5.20 -8.41 -3.61
N PRO A 142 5.94 -7.89 -2.62
CA PRO A 142 7.20 -8.49 -2.23
C PRO A 142 6.99 -9.90 -1.68
N SER A 143 7.48 -10.91 -2.39
CA SER A 143 7.34 -12.32 -2.00
C SER A 143 8.69 -12.99 -1.71
N GLY A 144 8.73 -13.74 -0.60
CA GLY A 144 9.90 -14.49 -0.16
C GLY A 144 11.10 -13.59 0.14
N ARG A 145 12.28 -13.99 -0.38
CA ARG A 145 13.56 -13.30 -0.18
C ARG A 145 13.66 -11.92 -0.85
N ARG A 146 12.69 -11.56 -1.69
CA ARG A 146 12.62 -10.27 -2.39
C ARG A 146 12.00 -9.15 -1.55
N ARG A 147 11.48 -9.49 -0.36
CA ARG A 147 10.74 -8.55 0.48
C ARG A 147 11.67 -7.58 1.19
N LEU A 148 11.67 -6.34 0.70
CA LEU A 148 12.24 -5.22 1.42
C LEU A 148 11.36 -4.86 2.63
N ALA A 149 12.00 -4.41 3.72
CA ALA A 149 11.28 -3.74 4.79
C ALA A 149 10.70 -2.41 4.29
N TYR A 150 9.73 -1.86 5.02
CA TYR A 150 9.05 -0.63 4.59
C TYR A 150 10.02 0.55 4.37
N GLY A 151 11.00 0.75 5.28
CA GLY A 151 12.03 1.78 5.16
C GLY A 151 12.82 1.72 3.84
N PRO A 152 13.54 0.61 3.57
CA PRO A 152 14.23 0.41 2.30
C PRO A 152 13.32 0.49 1.06
N THR A 153 12.06 0.07 1.16
CA THR A 153 11.08 0.22 0.07
C THR A 153 10.79 1.69 -0.23
N MET A 154 10.63 2.53 0.80
CA MET A 154 10.44 3.97 0.61
C MET A 154 11.68 4.61 -0.03
N VAL A 155 12.89 4.28 0.43
CA VAL A 155 14.13 4.77 -0.19
C VAL A 155 14.22 4.34 -1.66
N PHE A 156 13.93 3.08 -1.95
CA PHE A 156 13.90 2.52 -3.30
C PHE A 156 12.98 3.30 -4.25
N VAL A 157 11.76 3.65 -3.79
CA VAL A 157 10.81 4.42 -4.59
C VAL A 157 11.23 5.89 -4.71
N VAL A 158 11.67 6.53 -3.63
CA VAL A 158 12.08 7.95 -3.63
C VAL A 158 13.29 8.17 -4.54
N THR A 159 14.30 7.31 -4.49
CA THR A 159 15.48 7.46 -5.36
C THR A 159 15.14 7.22 -6.82
N ALA A 160 14.23 6.30 -7.13
CA ALA A 160 13.71 6.12 -8.49
C ALA A 160 12.93 7.35 -8.96
N ALA A 161 12.09 7.93 -8.10
CA ALA A 161 11.32 9.14 -8.40
C ALA A 161 12.22 10.35 -8.68
N VAL A 162 13.29 10.53 -7.88
CA VAL A 162 14.27 11.60 -8.12
C VAL A 162 14.99 11.37 -9.46
N LEU A 163 15.51 10.17 -9.70
CA LEU A 163 16.30 9.90 -10.90
C LEU A 163 15.46 9.96 -12.19
N SER A 164 14.22 9.48 -12.15
CA SER A 164 13.29 9.60 -13.29
C SER A 164 12.71 11.00 -13.45
N GLY A 165 12.59 11.79 -12.38
CA GLY A 165 12.16 13.19 -12.46
C GLY A 165 13.20 14.12 -13.07
N LEU A 166 14.50 13.78 -12.99
CA LEU A 166 15.60 14.61 -13.50
C LEU A 166 15.48 14.90 -15.02
N PRO A 167 15.31 13.91 -15.91
CA PRO A 167 15.04 14.17 -17.33
C PRO A 167 13.85 15.11 -17.54
N GLY A 168 12.78 14.97 -16.75
CA GLY A 168 11.57 15.79 -16.89
C GLY A 168 11.82 17.25 -16.59
N ALA A 169 12.49 17.52 -15.48
CA ALA A 169 12.90 18.87 -15.11
C ALA A 169 13.87 19.48 -16.14
N LEU A 170 14.85 18.70 -16.62
CA LEU A 170 15.82 19.18 -17.62
C LEU A 170 15.16 19.52 -18.96
N ILE A 171 14.22 18.70 -19.42
CA ILE A 171 13.47 18.93 -20.66
C ILE A 171 12.53 20.13 -20.51
N ALA A 172 11.82 20.23 -19.37
CA ALA A 172 10.90 21.31 -19.06
C ALA A 172 11.59 22.69 -18.99
N LEU A 173 12.80 22.72 -18.43
CA LEU A 173 13.55 23.97 -18.19
C LEU A 173 14.55 24.28 -19.31
N ALA A 174 14.65 23.45 -20.34
CA ALA A 174 15.57 23.69 -21.46
C ALA A 174 15.14 24.96 -22.22
N PRO A 175 16.07 25.91 -22.48
CA PRO A 175 15.76 27.14 -23.20
C PRO A 175 15.73 26.95 -24.73
N ARG A 176 16.08 25.75 -25.21
CA ARG A 176 16.16 25.43 -26.63
C ARG A 176 15.54 24.06 -26.93
N PRO A 177 15.01 23.84 -28.14
CA PRO A 177 14.57 22.52 -28.57
C PRO A 177 15.73 21.51 -28.60
N LEU A 178 15.50 20.36 -27.98
CA LEU A 178 16.38 19.19 -27.92
C LEU A 178 15.86 18.07 -28.85
N TYR A 179 14.55 18.05 -29.12
CA TYR A 179 13.87 17.00 -29.89
C TYR A 179 13.23 17.56 -31.16
N PRO A 180 13.97 17.67 -32.28
CA PRO A 180 13.47 18.28 -33.51
C PRO A 180 12.39 17.47 -34.24
N ALA A 181 12.24 16.17 -33.91
CA ALA A 181 11.37 15.25 -34.65
C ALA A 181 9.88 15.63 -34.64
N HIS A 182 9.41 16.36 -33.63
CA HIS A 182 8.00 16.76 -33.49
C HIS A 182 7.69 18.15 -34.05
N ALA A 183 8.60 18.78 -34.80
CA ALA A 183 8.42 20.17 -35.24
C ALA A 183 7.16 20.37 -36.10
N GLU A 184 6.92 19.46 -37.05
CA GLU A 184 5.76 19.52 -37.95
C GLU A 184 4.46 19.23 -37.19
N GLY A 185 4.46 18.20 -36.33
CA GLY A 185 3.31 17.84 -35.51
C GLY A 185 2.93 18.93 -34.51
N ALA A 186 3.89 19.50 -33.80
CA ALA A 186 3.66 20.62 -32.88
C ALA A 186 3.03 21.82 -33.60
N ALA A 187 3.55 22.18 -34.78
CA ALA A 187 3.03 23.29 -35.58
C ALA A 187 1.59 23.05 -36.04
N ALA A 188 1.24 21.81 -36.43
CA ALA A 188 -0.13 21.44 -36.82
C ALA A 188 -1.16 21.64 -35.70
N TRP A 189 -0.71 21.56 -34.45
CA TRP A 189 -1.54 21.79 -33.25
C TRP A 189 -1.40 23.20 -32.66
N GLY A 190 -0.76 24.12 -33.39
CA GLY A 190 -0.61 25.52 -32.96
C GLY A 190 0.40 25.73 -31.84
N LEU A 191 1.29 24.76 -31.58
CA LEU A 191 2.37 24.85 -30.61
C LEU A 191 3.69 25.17 -31.30
N THR A 192 4.53 25.96 -30.64
CA THR A 192 5.95 25.99 -31.01
C THR A 192 6.62 24.70 -30.54
N LEU A 193 7.67 24.26 -31.25
CA LEU A 193 8.43 23.08 -30.86
C LEU A 193 8.98 23.17 -29.42
N LEU A 194 9.38 24.38 -28.99
CA LEU A 194 9.84 24.59 -27.62
C LEU A 194 8.71 24.41 -26.60
N GLN A 195 7.50 24.90 -26.89
CA GLN A 195 6.34 24.74 -26.00
C GLN A 195 5.95 23.27 -25.86
N ASP A 196 5.88 22.52 -26.96
CA ASP A 196 5.58 21.08 -26.94
C ASP A 196 6.58 20.32 -26.04
N GLN A 197 7.88 20.61 -26.20
CA GLN A 197 8.91 20.04 -25.34
C GLN A 197 8.78 20.42 -23.86
N GLN A 198 8.52 21.69 -23.57
CA GLN A 198 8.40 22.12 -22.18
C GLN A 198 7.19 21.47 -21.50
N LEU A 199 6.07 21.32 -22.23
CA LEU A 199 4.90 20.58 -21.77
C LEU A 199 5.24 19.10 -21.53
N ALA A 200 5.97 18.47 -22.43
CA ALA A 200 6.42 17.09 -22.29
C ALA A 200 7.23 16.89 -21.00
N GLY A 201 8.18 17.79 -20.72
CA GLY A 201 8.97 17.76 -19.48
C GLY A 201 8.11 17.97 -18.22
N ILE A 202 7.17 18.92 -18.25
CA ILE A 202 6.26 19.21 -17.13
C ILE A 202 5.36 18.00 -16.82
N VAL A 203 4.76 17.42 -17.86
CA VAL A 203 3.88 16.24 -17.75
C VAL A 203 4.66 15.04 -17.21
N MET A 204 5.88 14.83 -17.69
CA MET A 204 6.73 13.75 -17.18
C MET A 204 7.13 13.96 -15.72
N TRP A 205 7.47 15.19 -15.32
CA TRP A 205 7.99 15.49 -13.99
C TRP A 205 6.90 15.54 -12.92
N ILE A 206 5.85 16.35 -13.10
CA ILE A 206 4.91 16.70 -12.04
C ILE A 206 3.89 15.57 -11.81
N PRO A 207 3.03 15.19 -12.79
CA PRO A 207 2.17 14.01 -12.69
C PRO A 207 2.90 12.74 -12.27
N GLY A 208 4.07 12.46 -12.87
CA GLY A 208 4.86 11.28 -12.53
C GLY A 208 5.31 11.29 -11.06
N GLY A 209 5.77 12.43 -10.57
CA GLY A 209 6.14 12.64 -9.17
C GLY A 209 4.99 12.36 -8.19
N PHE A 210 3.75 12.75 -8.53
CA PHE A 210 2.58 12.49 -7.68
C PHE A 210 2.28 11.00 -7.52
N VAL A 211 2.46 10.20 -8.56
CA VAL A 211 2.26 8.73 -8.47
C VAL A 211 3.28 8.11 -7.52
N TYR A 212 4.56 8.49 -7.63
CA TYR A 212 5.58 8.01 -6.70
C TYR A 212 5.33 8.49 -5.26
N LEU A 213 4.91 9.74 -5.08
CA LEU A 213 4.55 10.28 -3.77
C LEU A 213 3.39 9.48 -3.15
N ALA A 214 2.35 9.17 -3.94
CA ALA A 214 1.23 8.35 -3.50
C ALA A 214 1.70 6.93 -3.11
N ALA A 215 2.62 6.33 -3.87
CA ALA A 215 3.19 5.03 -3.55
C ALA A 215 3.99 5.06 -2.23
N VAL A 216 4.84 6.07 -2.03
CA VAL A 216 5.60 6.25 -0.78
C VAL A 216 4.66 6.49 0.40
N ALA A 217 3.66 7.36 0.24
CA ALA A 217 2.65 7.62 1.25
C ALA A 217 1.89 6.34 1.62
N PHE A 218 1.52 5.52 0.64
CA PHE A 218 0.87 4.23 0.89
C PHE A 218 1.76 3.25 1.69
N VAL A 219 3.04 3.13 1.31
CA VAL A 219 4.01 2.29 2.02
C VAL A 219 4.24 2.81 3.44
N PHE A 220 4.32 4.13 3.63
CA PHE A 220 4.45 4.79 4.92
C PHE A 220 3.22 4.56 5.81
N LEU A 221 2.01 4.71 5.26
CA LEU A 221 0.76 4.44 5.99
C LEU A 221 0.67 2.96 6.41
N LYS A 222 1.11 2.03 5.56
CA LYS A 222 1.22 0.60 5.93
C LYS A 222 2.27 0.35 7.00
N TRP A 223 3.38 1.10 7.00
CA TRP A 223 4.38 1.02 8.04
C TRP A 223 3.86 1.51 9.40
N LEU A 224 3.01 2.54 9.40
CA LEU A 224 2.34 3.05 10.60
C LEU A 224 1.27 2.10 11.15
N GLN A 225 0.68 1.25 10.30
CA GLN A 225 -0.27 0.23 10.74
C GLN A 225 0.47 -0.82 11.59
N PRO A 226 0.10 -0.99 12.88
CA PRO A 226 0.72 -2.00 13.73
C PRO A 226 0.59 -3.40 13.10
N GLY A 227 1.69 -4.15 13.07
CA GLY A 227 1.76 -5.48 12.45
C GLY A 227 0.55 -6.37 12.75
N GLU A 228 -0.10 -6.84 11.70
CA GLU A 228 -1.31 -7.66 11.74
C GLU A 228 -1.05 -9.04 12.36
N THR A 229 -1.28 -9.17 13.66
CA THR A 229 -1.78 -10.42 14.26
C THR A 229 -3.29 -10.33 14.59
N ARG A 230 -3.96 -9.21 14.24
CA ARG A 230 -5.28 -8.87 14.79
C ARG A 230 -6.21 -8.13 13.83
N ARG A 231 -6.37 -8.60 12.59
CA ARG A 231 -7.33 -7.99 11.65
C ARG A 231 -8.29 -8.97 10.97
N ARG A 232 -8.49 -10.16 11.58
CA ARG A 232 -9.55 -11.09 11.16
C ARG A 232 -10.95 -10.73 11.68
N HIS A 233 -11.09 -9.80 12.63
CA HIS A 233 -12.39 -9.48 13.24
C HIS A 233 -12.99 -8.12 12.84
N LEU A 234 -12.20 -7.17 12.33
CA LEU A 234 -12.68 -5.81 12.05
C LEU A 234 -13.28 -5.62 10.65
N VAL A 235 -12.86 -6.39 9.64
CA VAL A 235 -13.44 -6.30 8.28
C VAL A 235 -14.88 -6.82 8.24
N ARG A 236 -15.27 -7.73 9.15
CA ARG A 236 -16.64 -8.24 9.24
C ARG A 236 -17.63 -7.23 9.87
N ARG A 237 -17.16 -6.18 10.55
CA ARG A 237 -18.02 -5.17 11.19
C ARG A 237 -18.08 -3.82 10.46
N ALA A 238 -17.18 -3.56 9.50
CA ALA A 238 -17.15 -2.29 8.77
C ALA A 238 -17.80 -2.32 7.38
N VAL A 239 -18.18 -3.51 6.85
CA VAL A 239 -18.81 -3.65 5.52
C VAL A 239 -20.35 -3.64 5.60
N LEU A 240 -20.94 -3.73 6.80
CA LEU A 240 -22.40 -3.72 6.97
C LEU A 240 -23.06 -2.32 7.06
N PRO A 241 -22.39 -1.21 7.44
CA PRO A 241 -23.04 0.10 7.42
C PRO A 241 -22.68 0.96 6.19
N ALA A 242 -21.68 0.59 5.38
CA ALA A 242 -21.26 1.40 4.22
C ALA A 242 -22.07 1.15 2.93
N LEU A 243 -22.92 0.12 2.90
CA LEU A 243 -23.78 -0.21 1.75
C LEU A 243 -25.21 0.38 1.83
N LEU A 244 -25.55 1.09 2.92
CA LEU A 244 -26.87 1.72 3.11
C LEU A 244 -26.90 3.23 2.83
N LEU A 245 -25.77 3.84 2.44
CA LEU A 245 -25.64 5.28 2.24
C LEU A 245 -25.82 5.77 0.78
N CYS A 246 -26.27 4.90 -0.14
CA CYS A 246 -26.47 5.25 -1.55
C CYS A 246 -27.89 4.98 -2.10
N ALA A 247 -28.92 4.93 -1.25
CA ALA A 247 -30.31 4.79 -1.72
C ALA A 247 -31.20 5.96 -1.24
N MET A 248 -31.17 7.02 -2.05
CA MET A 248 -32.21 8.05 -2.32
C MET A 248 -32.84 8.93 -1.22
N PRO A 249 -33.23 10.18 -1.57
CA PRO A 249 -33.59 11.27 -0.65
C PRO A 249 -35.09 11.38 -0.34
N LEU A 250 -35.41 12.32 0.57
CA LEU A 250 -36.73 12.81 1.04
C LEU A 250 -37.48 11.88 2.01
N LEU A 251 -37.51 12.28 3.29
CA LEU A 251 -38.70 12.83 3.95
C LEU A 251 -38.37 13.14 5.42
N LEU A 252 -38.90 14.27 5.87
CA LEU A 252 -39.05 14.62 7.28
C LEU A 252 -39.78 13.48 8.01
N ASP A 253 -39.27 13.02 9.15
CA ASP A 253 -40.00 13.14 10.42
C ASP A 253 -39.08 12.74 11.58
N GLY A 254 -39.29 13.37 12.74
CA GLY A 254 -38.41 13.26 13.89
C GLY A 254 -38.47 11.92 14.62
N CYS A 255 -37.46 11.70 15.47
CA CYS A 255 -37.64 11.17 16.82
C CYS A 255 -36.34 11.37 17.62
N ASP A 256 -36.44 12.30 18.56
CA ASP A 256 -35.81 12.39 19.88
C ASP A 256 -34.70 11.37 20.23
N ASP A 257 -33.44 11.82 20.26
CA ASP A 257 -32.28 11.07 20.75
C ASP A 257 -31.72 11.72 22.03
N SER A 258 -32.55 11.74 23.07
CA SER A 258 -32.22 12.28 24.41
C SER A 258 -31.60 11.24 25.38
N HIS A 259 -31.00 10.14 24.89
CA HIS A 259 -30.43 9.09 25.76
C HIS A 259 -28.93 8.75 25.60
N ALA A 260 -28.17 9.39 24.71
CA ALA A 260 -26.77 8.99 24.46
C ALA A 260 -25.68 9.80 25.19
N GLN A 261 -26.00 10.77 26.04
CA GLN A 261 -24.99 11.68 26.63
C GLN A 261 -24.70 11.52 28.14
N ASN A 262 -25.24 10.50 28.82
CA ASN A 262 -25.07 10.35 30.28
C ASN A 262 -24.09 9.25 30.77
N SER A 263 -23.26 8.63 29.92
CA SER A 263 -22.46 7.45 30.33
C SER A 263 -20.94 7.64 30.44
N ALA A 264 -20.33 8.70 29.90
CA ALA A 264 -18.87 8.83 29.87
C ALA A 264 -18.21 9.06 31.26
N GLY A 265 -18.95 9.63 32.22
CA GLY A 265 -18.44 9.89 33.57
C GLY A 265 -18.53 8.72 34.56
N ASP A 266 -19.30 7.68 34.25
CA ASP A 266 -19.59 6.58 35.19
C ASP A 266 -18.80 5.29 34.89
N GLU A 267 -18.22 5.17 33.69
CA GLU A 267 -17.45 4.00 33.27
C GLU A 267 -16.20 3.73 34.13
N PRO A 268 -15.35 4.71 34.49
CA PRO A 268 -14.18 4.45 35.34
C PRO A 268 -14.58 4.00 36.76
N LYS A 269 -15.67 4.56 37.32
CA LYS A 269 -16.19 4.16 38.64
C LYS A 269 -16.72 2.73 38.62
N ARG A 270 -17.41 2.35 37.53
CA ARG A 270 -17.82 0.97 37.27
C ARG A 270 -16.61 0.04 37.14
N GLY A 271 -15.56 0.48 36.44
CA GLY A 271 -14.29 -0.23 36.31
C GLY A 271 -13.63 -0.56 37.66
N ALA A 272 -13.55 0.43 38.57
CA ALA A 272 -13.01 0.22 39.91
C ALA A 272 -13.76 -0.85 40.71
N ARG A 273 -15.11 -0.84 40.64
CA ARG A 273 -15.95 -1.87 41.28
C ARG A 273 -15.71 -3.26 40.70
N LEU A 274 -15.56 -3.36 39.39
CA LEU A 274 -15.30 -4.62 38.69
C LEU A 274 -13.91 -5.19 39.01
N ILE A 275 -12.89 -4.34 39.13
CA ILE A 275 -11.55 -4.78 39.55
C ILE A 275 -11.59 -5.44 40.93
N ARG A 276 -12.42 -4.93 41.83
CA ARG A 276 -12.64 -5.52 43.15
C ARG A 276 -13.41 -6.84 43.05
N SER A 277 -14.49 -6.90 42.27
CA SER A 277 -15.33 -8.11 42.16
C SER A 277 -14.62 -9.27 41.47
N PHE A 278 -13.79 -9.00 40.47
CA PHE A 278 -12.95 -10.02 39.81
C PHE A 278 -11.67 -10.33 40.59
N GLY A 279 -11.43 -9.67 41.71
CA GLY A 279 -10.33 -9.98 42.62
C GLY A 279 -8.94 -9.67 42.06
N CYS A 280 -8.79 -8.73 41.11
CA CYS A 280 -7.47 -8.42 40.53
C CYS A 280 -6.47 -7.93 41.59
N GLY A 281 -6.98 -7.38 42.69
CA GLY A 281 -6.20 -6.93 43.84
C GLY A 281 -5.46 -8.03 44.61
N THR A 282 -5.82 -9.31 44.42
CA THR A 282 -5.09 -10.45 45.01
C THR A 282 -3.72 -10.65 44.36
N CYS A 283 -3.59 -10.31 43.08
CA CYS A 283 -2.35 -10.45 42.32
C CYS A 283 -1.65 -9.11 42.06
N HIS A 284 -2.37 -8.01 41.97
CA HIS A 284 -1.82 -6.71 41.57
C HIS A 284 -2.02 -5.63 42.63
N VAL A 285 -1.05 -4.71 42.71
CA VAL A 285 -1.22 -3.41 43.35
C VAL A 285 -2.01 -2.49 42.41
N VAL A 286 -3.16 -1.97 42.85
CA VAL A 286 -4.01 -1.07 42.06
C VAL A 286 -4.34 0.21 42.84
N PRO A 287 -3.76 1.37 42.49
CA PRO A 287 -4.05 2.62 43.20
C PRO A 287 -5.54 2.97 43.12
N GLY A 288 -6.07 3.48 44.23
CA GLY A 288 -7.49 3.84 44.35
C GLY A 288 -8.41 2.67 44.75
N ILE A 289 -7.86 1.46 44.93
CA ILE A 289 -8.58 0.28 45.42
C ILE A 289 -7.85 -0.25 46.66
N GLY A 290 -8.37 0.07 47.85
CA GLY A 290 -7.62 -0.06 49.11
C GLY A 290 -7.19 -1.48 49.50
N ASP A 291 -7.86 -2.51 49.00
CA ASP A 291 -7.54 -3.93 49.22
C ASP A 291 -6.71 -4.56 48.10
N ALA A 292 -6.34 -3.79 47.07
CA ALA A 292 -5.54 -4.27 45.96
C ALA A 292 -4.04 -4.07 46.21
N ASN A 293 -3.45 -4.99 46.98
CA ASN A 293 -2.03 -4.96 47.38
C ASN A 293 -1.26 -6.23 46.98
N GLY A 294 -1.75 -6.97 45.98
CA GLY A 294 -1.11 -8.19 45.49
C GLY A 294 0.21 -7.92 44.76
N HIS A 295 1.18 -8.83 44.92
CA HIS A 295 2.51 -8.73 44.30
C HIS A 295 2.87 -9.92 43.38
N VAL A 296 1.91 -10.79 43.07
CA VAL A 296 2.10 -11.90 42.13
C VAL A 296 2.28 -11.39 40.70
N GLY A 297 1.52 -10.35 40.33
CA GLY A 297 1.64 -9.62 39.08
C GLY A 297 2.30 -8.25 39.27
N PRO A 298 2.78 -7.62 38.19
CA PRO A 298 3.39 -6.29 38.27
C PRO A 298 2.39 -5.24 38.77
N PRO A 299 2.83 -4.18 39.47
CA PRO A 299 1.95 -3.12 39.94
C PRO A 299 1.30 -2.39 38.75
N LEU A 300 0.05 -1.93 38.90
CA LEU A 300 -0.71 -1.23 37.86
C LEU A 300 -0.67 0.30 38.01
N THR A 301 0.21 0.82 38.88
CA THR A 301 0.20 2.22 39.33
C THR A 301 0.24 3.28 38.23
N GLN A 302 0.96 3.03 37.14
CA GLN A 302 1.10 3.94 36.01
C GLN A 302 0.80 3.23 34.69
N ILE A 303 -0.10 2.24 34.73
CA ILE A 303 -0.39 1.44 33.55
C ILE A 303 -0.88 2.30 32.39
N GLY A 304 -1.60 3.41 32.64
CA GLY A 304 -2.05 4.33 31.60
C GLY A 304 -0.92 5.03 30.82
N ARG A 305 0.30 5.08 31.37
CA ARG A 305 1.49 5.66 30.69
C ARG A 305 2.42 4.62 30.07
N ARG A 306 2.22 3.32 30.34
CA ARG A 306 3.09 2.28 29.80
C ARG A 306 2.94 2.21 28.29
N ILE A 307 4.05 2.03 27.57
CA ILE A 307 4.03 1.83 26.12
C ILE A 307 3.60 0.40 25.78
N TYR A 308 4.02 -0.57 26.60
CA TYR A 308 3.72 -2.00 26.43
C TYR A 308 3.01 -2.59 27.66
N ILE A 309 2.09 -3.52 27.41
CA ILE A 309 1.44 -4.39 28.39
C ILE A 309 1.74 -5.86 28.04
N ALA A 310 1.78 -6.72 29.05
CA ALA A 310 2.17 -8.14 28.91
C ALA A 310 3.54 -8.35 28.22
N GLY A 311 4.42 -7.33 28.21
CA GLY A 311 5.73 -7.36 27.55
C GLY A 311 5.71 -7.36 26.02
N LEU A 312 4.54 -7.47 25.38
CA LEU A 312 4.42 -7.75 23.95
C LEU A 312 3.40 -6.85 23.23
N LEU A 313 2.32 -6.46 23.90
CA LEU A 313 1.24 -5.67 23.27
C LEU A 313 1.43 -4.18 23.52
N ARG A 314 1.24 -3.36 22.49
CA ARG A 314 1.13 -1.90 22.68
C ARG A 314 -0.08 -1.59 23.57
N ASN A 315 0.10 -0.72 24.55
CA ASN A 315 -0.93 -0.32 25.48
C ASN A 315 -1.98 0.59 24.81
N THR A 316 -3.04 -0.02 24.31
CA THR A 316 -4.21 0.65 23.73
C THR A 316 -5.46 0.08 24.39
N PRO A 317 -6.59 0.81 24.43
CA PRO A 317 -7.82 0.31 25.06
C PRO A 317 -8.21 -1.09 24.59
N ASP A 318 -8.19 -1.35 23.28
CA ASP A 318 -8.56 -2.65 22.70
C ASP A 318 -7.59 -3.78 23.06
N ASN A 319 -6.30 -3.48 23.15
CA ASN A 319 -5.29 -4.46 23.56
C ASN A 319 -5.39 -4.76 25.06
N LEU A 320 -5.68 -3.75 25.87
CA LEU A 320 -5.86 -3.92 27.31
C LEU A 320 -7.12 -4.75 27.60
N VAL A 321 -8.24 -4.45 26.91
CA VAL A 321 -9.47 -5.25 26.97
C VAL A 321 -9.19 -6.70 26.60
N ALA A 322 -8.43 -6.93 25.54
CA ALA A 322 -8.10 -8.28 25.11
C ALA A 322 -7.18 -9.03 26.06
N TRP A 323 -6.19 -8.34 26.62
CA TRP A 323 -5.32 -8.89 27.64
C TRP A 323 -6.11 -9.31 28.87
N ILE A 324 -7.05 -8.47 29.32
CA ILE A 324 -7.93 -8.75 30.47
C ILE A 324 -8.82 -9.97 30.19
N ARG A 325 -9.36 -10.08 28.98
CA ARG A 325 -10.30 -11.16 28.62
C ARG A 325 -9.61 -12.48 28.33
N HIS A 326 -8.46 -12.44 27.66
CA HIS A 326 -7.81 -13.63 27.10
C HIS A 326 -6.29 -13.66 27.34
N PRO A 327 -5.81 -13.58 28.60
CA PRO A 327 -4.39 -13.50 28.91
C PRO A 327 -3.60 -14.73 28.41
N GLN A 328 -4.18 -15.93 28.45
CA GLN A 328 -3.51 -17.16 28.01
C GLN A 328 -3.35 -17.23 26.50
N SER A 329 -4.25 -16.58 25.74
CA SER A 329 -4.12 -16.47 24.28
C SER A 329 -3.03 -15.50 23.84
N VAL A 330 -2.72 -14.50 24.69
CA VAL A 330 -1.70 -13.48 24.42
C VAL A 330 -0.32 -13.98 24.84
N VAL A 331 -0.19 -14.50 26.05
CA VAL A 331 1.06 -15.09 26.57
C VAL A 331 0.76 -16.47 27.15
N PRO A 332 0.89 -17.54 26.37
CA PRO A 332 0.62 -18.89 26.87
C PRO A 332 1.48 -19.26 28.08
N GLY A 333 0.87 -19.76 29.16
CA GLY A 333 1.57 -20.22 30.37
C GLY A 333 1.91 -19.11 31.38
N ASN A 334 1.40 -17.88 31.18
CA ASN A 334 1.54 -16.83 32.19
C ASN A 334 0.64 -17.10 33.42
N ALA A 335 0.91 -16.42 34.55
CA ALA A 335 0.20 -16.66 35.82
C ALA A 335 -1.23 -16.05 35.89
N MET A 336 -1.62 -15.18 34.96
CA MET A 336 -2.95 -14.57 34.90
C MET A 336 -3.93 -15.54 34.19
N PRO A 337 -4.93 -16.09 34.90
CA PRO A 337 -5.84 -17.09 34.34
C PRO A 337 -6.92 -16.47 33.43
N GLU A 338 -7.63 -17.30 32.68
CA GLU A 338 -8.82 -16.89 31.94
C GLU A 338 -10.00 -16.67 32.91
N MET A 339 -10.35 -15.40 33.14
CA MET A 339 -11.35 -15.01 34.16
C MET A 339 -12.79 -14.93 33.64
N GLY A 340 -13.02 -15.19 32.34
CA GLY A 340 -14.36 -15.16 31.74
C GLY A 340 -15.01 -13.76 31.71
N ILE A 341 -14.21 -12.69 31.76
CA ILE A 341 -14.70 -11.30 31.80
C ILE A 341 -15.39 -10.94 30.48
N SER A 342 -16.58 -10.35 30.56
CA SER A 342 -17.34 -9.89 29.39
C SER A 342 -16.64 -8.72 28.68
N GLU A 343 -16.98 -8.45 27.42
CA GLU A 343 -16.39 -7.31 26.69
C GLU A 343 -16.71 -5.97 27.34
N ALA A 344 -17.96 -5.80 27.79
CA ALA A 344 -18.42 -4.57 28.43
C ALA A 344 -17.74 -4.33 29.79
N ASP A 345 -17.45 -5.40 30.54
CA ASP A 345 -16.78 -5.29 31.83
C ASP A 345 -15.28 -5.01 31.65
N ALA A 346 -14.64 -5.69 30.70
CA ALA A 346 -13.24 -5.46 30.38
C ALA A 346 -12.99 -4.01 29.89
N ARG A 347 -13.94 -3.43 29.15
CA ARG A 347 -13.87 -2.02 28.73
C ARG A 347 -13.95 -1.06 29.92
N ALA A 348 -14.87 -1.27 30.85
CA ALA A 348 -14.97 -0.44 32.05
C ALA A 348 -13.71 -0.55 32.92
N ILE A 349 -13.16 -1.76 33.09
CA ILE A 349 -11.89 -1.98 33.77
C ILE A 349 -10.75 -1.23 33.06
N ALA A 350 -10.65 -1.36 31.74
CA ALA A 350 -9.63 -0.67 30.94
C ALA A 350 -9.75 0.87 31.04
N ALA A 351 -10.98 1.40 31.09
CA ALA A 351 -11.23 2.83 31.28
C ALA A 351 -10.70 3.33 32.62
N TYR A 352 -10.89 2.58 33.70
CA TYR A 352 -10.29 2.89 35.00
C TYR A 352 -8.76 2.82 34.96
N LEU A 353 -8.20 1.75 34.39
CA LEU A 353 -6.74 1.60 34.29
C LEU A 353 -6.10 2.72 33.45
N ALA A 354 -6.80 3.28 32.48
CA ALA A 354 -6.33 4.41 31.68
C ALA A 354 -6.23 5.73 32.49
N THR A 355 -6.95 5.86 33.61
CA THR A 355 -6.83 7.02 34.51
C THR A 355 -5.60 6.94 35.42
N LEU A 356 -4.96 5.77 35.53
CA LEU A 356 -3.76 5.55 36.35
C LEU A 356 -2.50 5.97 35.60
N ARG A 357 -2.15 7.27 35.68
CA ARG A 357 -1.01 7.89 34.99
C ARG A 357 0.12 8.27 35.95
#